data_AF-A0A1A8RRK1-F1
#
_entry.id   AF-A0A1A8RRK1-F1
#
_cell.length_a   1.000
_cell.length_b   1.000
_cell.length_c   1.000
_cell.angle_alpha   90.00
_cell.angle_beta   90.00
_cell.angle_gamma   90.00
#
_symmetry.space_group_name_H-M   'P 1'
#
loop_
_entity.id
_entity.type
_entity.pdbx_description
1 polymer ?
#
loop_
_entity_poly.entity_id
_entity_poly.type
_entity_poly.pdbx_seq_one_letter_code
_entity_poly.pdbx_strand_id
1 'polypeptide(L)'
;MISQTMGRQVLLLISFLSVSPVCGQVSYSVPEEMSIGSLVGNIAQDLGLSVKRLKTGKGRVYSGDNRDFIELNTERGLLLVKERIDREALCGETIPCALHFQIVLENPMEFYSVTVEITDINDHSPSFEKSEIKFIISESANVGAKFDLERAADLDVGTNSLQSYVLKPSDHFLLKLHNQADGTKNVEMVLQKPLDREKKELMSLVLTAAVG
;
A
#
# COMPACT_ATOMS: atom_id res chain seq x y z
N MET A 1 -76.99 19.27 40.30
CA MET A 1 -75.74 18.61 40.76
C MET A 1 -75.85 17.16 40.30
N ILE A 2 -75.06 16.60 39.40
CA ILE A 2 -73.59 16.65 39.22
C ILE A 2 -73.31 16.45 37.72
N SER A 3 -72.45 17.30 37.13
CA SER A 3 -71.91 17.12 35.78
C SER A 3 -70.74 16.12 35.87
N GLN A 4 -70.81 14.99 35.17
CA GLN A 4 -69.67 14.07 35.04
C GLN A 4 -69.03 14.28 33.67
N THR A 5 -67.93 15.02 33.64
CA THR A 5 -67.02 15.09 32.49
C THR A 5 -66.25 13.77 32.35
N MET A 6 -66.56 13.00 31.31
CA MET A 6 -65.75 11.84 30.90
C MET A 6 -64.41 12.31 30.34
N GLY A 7 -63.36 12.26 31.16
CA GLY A 7 -61.98 12.43 30.70
C GLY A 7 -61.50 11.19 29.95
N ARG A 8 -61.36 11.30 28.63
CA ARG A 8 -60.84 10.23 27.76
C ARG A 8 -59.31 10.25 27.82
N GLN A 9 -58.69 9.40 28.62
CA GLN A 9 -57.23 9.26 28.65
C GLN A 9 -56.76 8.49 27.40
N VAL A 10 -55.91 9.12 26.60
CA VAL A 10 -55.24 8.50 25.44
C VAL A 10 -53.88 8.01 25.92
N LEU A 11 -53.70 6.70 26.04
CA LEU A 11 -52.43 6.09 26.39
C LEU A 11 -51.55 6.06 25.12
N LEU A 12 -50.60 7.00 25.02
CA LEU A 12 -49.58 7.01 23.96
C LEU A 12 -48.48 6.01 24.33
N LEU A 13 -48.56 4.80 23.76
CA LEU A 13 -47.48 3.81 23.81
C LEU A 13 -46.41 4.20 22.77
N ILE A 14 -45.38 4.91 23.22
CA ILE A 14 -44.20 5.18 22.40
C ILE A 14 -43.32 3.93 22.42
N SER A 15 -43.43 3.11 21.38
CA SER A 15 -42.52 1.99 21.13
C SER A 15 -41.18 2.55 20.65
N PHE A 16 -40.15 2.48 21.51
CA PHE A 16 -38.77 2.66 21.08
C PHE A 16 -38.32 1.40 20.36
N LEU A 17 -38.47 1.37 19.04
CA LEU A 17 -37.80 0.40 18.18
C LEU A 17 -36.30 0.74 18.16
N SER A 18 -35.52 0.08 19.03
CA SER A 18 -34.07 0.07 18.94
C SER A 18 -33.65 -0.82 17.78
N VAL A 19 -33.47 -0.23 16.61
CA VAL A 19 -32.80 -0.90 15.49
C VAL A 19 -31.31 -0.65 15.67
N SER A 20 -30.56 -1.64 16.15
CA SER A 20 -29.10 -1.59 16.14
C SER A 20 -28.58 -2.40 14.95
N PRO A 21 -28.22 -1.76 13.83
CA PRO A 21 -27.38 -2.41 12.84
C PRO A 21 -25.94 -2.18 13.31
N VAL A 22 -25.36 -3.13 14.03
CA VAL A 22 -23.90 -3.13 14.19
C VAL A 22 -23.37 -4.30 13.38
N CYS A 23 -23.32 -4.09 12.07
CA CYS A 23 -22.34 -4.81 11.25
C CYS A 23 -21.00 -4.14 11.58
N GLY A 24 -20.30 -4.64 12.60
CA GLY A 24 -19.04 -4.06 13.08
C GLY A 24 -17.93 -4.39 12.09
N GLN A 25 -17.80 -3.57 11.05
CA GLN A 25 -16.63 -3.59 10.18
C GLN A 25 -15.60 -2.60 10.75
N VAL A 26 -14.39 -3.09 11.01
CA VAL A 26 -13.28 -2.27 11.50
C VAL A 26 -12.16 -2.29 10.47
N SER A 27 -11.54 -1.15 10.24
CA SER A 27 -10.40 -1.00 9.34
C SER A 27 -9.20 -0.40 10.06
N TYR A 28 -8.03 -1.00 9.84
CA TYR A 28 -6.74 -0.44 10.27
C TYR A 28 -5.84 -0.22 9.07
N SER A 29 -4.80 0.57 9.27
CA SER A 29 -3.71 0.76 8.32
C SER A 29 -2.40 0.63 9.08
N VAL A 30 -1.49 -0.17 8.53
CA VAL A 30 -0.17 -0.40 9.09
C VAL A 30 0.89 -0.41 7.99
N PRO A 31 2.10 0.10 8.24
CA PRO A 31 3.20 -0.13 7.33
C PRO A 31 3.50 -1.63 7.25
N GLU A 32 3.99 -2.07 6.11
CA GLU A 32 4.69 -3.33 6.03
C GLU A 32 5.93 -3.34 6.95
N GLU A 33 6.63 -4.47 7.01
CA GLU A 33 7.93 -4.53 7.64
C GLU A 33 7.93 -4.29 9.17
N MET A 34 6.75 -4.22 9.78
CA MET A 34 6.58 -4.14 11.22
C MET A 34 7.12 -5.40 11.91
N SER A 35 7.76 -5.19 13.06
CA SER A 35 8.28 -6.29 13.88
C SER A 35 7.15 -7.14 14.46
N ILE A 36 7.41 -8.44 14.60
CA ILE A 36 6.49 -9.38 15.24
C ILE A 36 6.15 -8.90 16.65
N GLY A 37 4.86 -8.96 17.00
CA GLY A 37 4.29 -8.45 18.25
C GLY A 37 3.91 -6.97 18.22
N SER A 38 4.16 -6.25 17.11
CA SER A 38 3.74 -4.87 16.96
C SER A 38 2.23 -4.71 16.97
N LEU A 39 1.75 -3.57 17.48
CA LEU A 39 0.33 -3.28 17.59
C LEU A 39 -0.26 -2.87 16.23
N VAL A 40 -1.31 -3.57 15.82
CA VAL A 40 -2.15 -3.18 14.67
C VAL A 40 -3.31 -2.29 15.14
N GLY A 41 -4.00 -2.68 16.23
CA GLY A 41 -5.16 -1.93 16.72
C GLY A 41 -5.80 -2.52 17.99
N ASN A 42 -6.64 -1.72 18.65
CA ASN A 42 -7.38 -2.13 19.85
C ASN A 42 -8.79 -2.63 19.50
N ILE A 43 -8.86 -3.85 19.01
CA ILE A 43 -10.09 -4.40 18.46
C ILE A 43 -11.20 -4.62 19.50
N ALA A 44 -10.85 -4.86 20.76
CA ALA A 44 -11.85 -4.93 21.83
C ALA A 44 -12.56 -3.60 22.00
N GLN A 45 -11.79 -2.50 22.07
CA GLN A 45 -12.36 -1.15 22.19
C GLN A 45 -13.17 -0.77 20.95
N ASP A 46 -12.64 -1.02 19.76
CA ASP A 46 -13.25 -0.57 18.49
C ASP A 46 -14.55 -1.34 18.18
N LEU A 47 -14.66 -2.59 18.61
CA LEU A 47 -15.90 -3.38 18.52
C LEU A 47 -16.83 -3.19 19.74
N GLY A 48 -16.45 -2.41 20.74
CA GLY A 48 -17.21 -2.25 21.98
C GLY A 48 -17.30 -3.53 22.82
N LEU A 49 -16.34 -4.43 22.66
CA LEU A 49 -16.26 -5.72 23.36
C LEU A 49 -15.39 -5.60 24.63
N SER A 50 -15.77 -6.34 25.66
CA SER A 50 -14.88 -6.54 26.81
C SER A 50 -13.86 -7.64 26.53
N VAL A 51 -12.66 -7.51 27.09
CA VAL A 51 -11.63 -8.57 27.08
C VAL A 51 -12.21 -9.91 27.60
N LYS A 52 -13.08 -9.86 28.62
CA LYS A 52 -13.78 -11.04 29.14
C LYS A 52 -14.64 -11.72 28.07
N ARG A 53 -15.34 -10.95 27.22
CA ARG A 53 -16.14 -11.49 26.11
C ARG A 53 -15.26 -12.18 25.07
N LEU A 54 -14.12 -11.58 24.71
CA LEU A 54 -13.16 -12.20 23.79
C LEU A 54 -12.66 -13.55 24.33
N LYS A 55 -12.31 -13.63 25.62
CA LYS A 55 -11.85 -14.89 26.24
C LYS A 55 -12.93 -15.95 26.34
N THR A 56 -14.08 -15.59 26.92
CA THR A 56 -15.21 -16.52 27.12
C THR A 56 -15.78 -16.99 25.79
N GLY A 57 -15.73 -16.14 24.77
CA GLY A 57 -16.07 -16.48 23.39
C GLY A 57 -15.00 -17.21 22.62
N LYS A 58 -13.86 -17.57 23.21
CA LYS A 58 -12.73 -18.18 22.50
C LYS A 58 -12.38 -17.45 21.20
N GLY A 59 -12.29 -16.12 21.30
CA GLY A 59 -12.10 -15.25 20.15
C GLY A 59 -10.87 -15.62 19.35
N ARG A 60 -11.05 -15.75 18.04
CA ARG A 60 -9.99 -16.13 17.11
C ARG A 60 -10.14 -15.40 15.79
N VAL A 61 -9.00 -15.18 15.15
CA VAL A 61 -8.93 -14.70 13.76
C VAL A 61 -9.21 -15.88 12.84
N TYR A 62 -10.03 -15.64 11.82
CA TYR A 62 -10.31 -16.56 10.74
C TYR A 62 -10.06 -15.84 9.41
N SER A 63 -9.09 -16.35 8.65
CA SER A 63 -8.72 -15.85 7.33
C SER A 63 -8.93 -16.96 6.29
N GLY A 64 -9.45 -16.61 5.11
CA GLY A 64 -9.69 -17.57 4.02
C GLY A 64 -8.40 -18.09 3.37
N ASP A 65 -7.33 -17.30 3.43
CA ASP A 65 -6.13 -17.51 2.62
C ASP A 65 -5.06 -18.35 3.35
N ASN A 66 -5.37 -18.84 4.55
CA ASN A 66 -4.48 -19.62 5.43
C ASN A 66 -3.12 -18.96 5.74
N ARG A 67 -3.02 -17.63 5.52
CA ARG A 67 -1.88 -16.79 5.88
C ARG A 67 -2.20 -16.07 7.18
N ASP A 68 -1.37 -16.31 8.21
CA ASP A 68 -1.59 -15.81 9.57
C ASP A 68 -0.65 -14.62 9.87
N PHE A 69 -0.78 -13.52 9.13
CA PHE A 69 0.04 -12.33 9.40
C PHE A 69 -0.36 -11.59 10.68
N ILE A 70 -1.62 -11.74 11.12
CA ILE A 70 -2.20 -11.01 12.24
C ILE A 70 -2.80 -11.98 13.24
N GLU A 71 -2.52 -11.75 14.52
CA GLU A 71 -3.08 -12.51 15.63
C GLU A 71 -3.94 -11.64 16.56
N LEU A 72 -4.89 -12.29 17.23
CA LEU A 72 -5.71 -11.68 18.28
C LEU A 72 -5.13 -12.03 19.66
N ASN A 73 -4.62 -11.02 20.35
CA ASN A 73 -4.29 -11.13 21.77
C ASN A 73 -5.57 -10.96 22.61
N THR A 74 -6.19 -12.07 22.99
CA THR A 74 -7.42 -12.08 23.80
C THR A 74 -7.22 -11.63 25.24
N GLU A 75 -5.99 -11.59 25.74
CA GLU A 75 -5.63 -11.11 27.07
C GLU A 75 -5.74 -9.58 27.19
N ARG A 76 -5.38 -8.88 26.12
CA ARG A 76 -5.35 -7.42 26.06
C ARG A 76 -6.42 -6.82 25.15
N GLY A 77 -7.05 -7.63 24.29
CA GLY A 77 -8.02 -7.17 23.31
C GLY A 77 -7.41 -6.48 22.10
N LEU A 78 -6.19 -6.86 21.72
CA LEU A 78 -5.38 -6.18 20.70
C LEU A 78 -5.15 -7.10 19.50
N LEU A 79 -5.08 -6.52 18.30
CA LEU A 79 -4.53 -7.18 17.12
C LEU A 79 -3.04 -6.89 17.05
N LEU A 80 -2.24 -7.94 16.86
CA LEU A 80 -0.78 -7.86 16.80
C LEU A 80 -0.27 -8.50 15.51
N VAL A 81 0.88 -8.03 15.05
CA VAL A 81 1.63 -8.63 13.94
C VAL A 81 2.17 -9.98 14.41
N LYS A 82 1.83 -11.08 13.72
CA LYS A 82 2.31 -12.43 14.03
C LYS A 82 3.51 -12.81 13.16
N GLU A 83 3.49 -12.38 11.90
CA GLU A 83 4.57 -12.60 10.93
C GLU A 83 4.89 -11.30 10.21
N ARG A 84 6.15 -11.12 9.80
CA ARG A 84 6.58 -9.96 9.01
C ARG A 84 5.79 -9.95 7.71
N ILE A 85 5.19 -8.80 7.41
CA ILE A 85 4.41 -8.58 6.19
C ILE A 85 5.33 -7.89 5.20
N ASP A 86 5.51 -8.51 4.04
CA ASP A 86 6.17 -7.98 2.86
C ASP A 86 5.04 -7.69 1.84
N ARG A 87 4.84 -6.42 1.51
CA ARG A 87 3.72 -5.96 0.69
C ARG A 87 3.88 -6.42 -0.76
N GLU A 88 5.09 -6.41 -1.28
CA GLU A 88 5.44 -6.84 -2.63
C GLU A 88 5.12 -8.33 -2.79
N ALA A 89 5.48 -9.16 -1.81
CA ALA A 89 5.14 -10.58 -1.81
C ALA A 89 3.64 -10.87 -1.61
N LEU A 90 2.93 -9.99 -0.88
CA LEU A 90 1.51 -10.15 -0.58
C LEU A 90 0.61 -9.75 -1.75
N CYS A 91 0.86 -8.58 -2.34
CA CYS A 91 -0.04 -7.89 -3.28
C CYS A 91 0.61 -7.55 -4.62
N GLY A 92 1.95 -7.59 -4.72
CA GLY A 92 2.69 -7.08 -5.87
C GLY A 92 2.33 -5.63 -6.18
N GLU A 93 2.00 -5.35 -7.43
CA GLU A 93 1.60 -4.00 -7.88
C GLU A 93 0.14 -3.63 -7.52
N THR A 94 -0.61 -4.51 -6.83
CA THR A 94 -2.04 -4.27 -6.53
C THR A 94 -2.21 -3.20 -5.46
N ILE A 95 -3.02 -2.17 -5.77
CA ILE A 95 -3.36 -1.07 -4.86
C ILE A 95 -4.90 -0.89 -4.82
N PRO A 96 -5.52 -0.83 -3.64
CA PRO A 96 -4.92 -0.94 -2.30
C PRO A 96 -4.54 -2.40 -1.94
N CYS A 97 -3.49 -2.56 -1.14
CA CYS A 97 -3.10 -3.84 -0.58
C CYS A 97 -3.74 -4.04 0.80
N ALA A 98 -4.56 -5.08 0.97
CA ALA A 98 -5.27 -5.27 2.23
C ALA A 98 -5.42 -6.75 2.61
N LEU A 99 -5.33 -7.01 3.90
CA LEU A 99 -5.69 -8.28 4.52
C LEU A 99 -7.15 -8.21 4.97
N HIS A 100 -7.94 -9.22 4.59
CA HIS A 100 -9.34 -9.35 4.99
C HIS A 100 -9.53 -10.60 5.82
N PHE A 101 -10.06 -10.44 7.04
CA PHE A 101 -10.33 -11.57 7.94
C PHE A 101 -11.53 -11.28 8.83
N GLN A 102 -11.95 -12.30 9.57
CA GLN A 102 -13.03 -12.19 10.55
C GLN A 102 -12.52 -12.55 11.94
N ILE A 103 -13.05 -11.86 12.96
CA ILE A 103 -12.96 -12.33 14.33
C ILE A 103 -14.23 -13.09 14.64
N VAL A 104 -14.06 -14.34 15.06
CA VAL A 104 -15.15 -15.24 15.42
C VAL A 104 -15.16 -15.42 16.93
N LEU A 105 -16.32 -15.16 17.53
CA LEU A 105 -16.60 -15.51 18.93
C LEU A 105 -17.63 -16.63 18.97
N GLU A 106 -17.48 -17.55 19.92
CA GLU A 106 -18.39 -18.67 20.18
C GLU A 106 -19.32 -18.36 21.38
N ASN A 107 -20.45 -19.07 21.42
CA ASN A 107 -21.42 -19.10 22.54
C ASN A 107 -21.81 -17.71 23.10
N PRO A 108 -22.61 -16.89 22.38
CA PRO A 108 -23.19 -17.15 21.06
C PRO A 108 -22.19 -16.89 19.92
N MET A 109 -22.51 -17.39 18.72
CA MET A 109 -21.69 -17.13 17.54
C MET A 109 -21.83 -15.67 17.09
N GLU A 110 -20.70 -14.97 17.01
CA GLU A 110 -20.60 -13.61 16.50
C GLU A 110 -19.43 -13.51 15.51
N PHE A 111 -19.60 -12.68 14.48
CA PHE A 111 -18.61 -12.48 13.42
C PHE A 111 -18.38 -11.00 13.22
N TYR A 112 -17.12 -10.59 13.23
CA TYR A 112 -16.71 -9.20 13.02
C TYR A 112 -15.72 -9.14 11.87
N SER A 113 -16.06 -8.39 10.82
CA SER A 113 -15.19 -8.22 9.67
C SER A 113 -14.11 -7.20 9.96
N VAL A 114 -12.86 -7.56 9.72
CA VAL A 114 -11.71 -6.69 9.90
C VAL A 114 -10.94 -6.60 8.60
N THR A 115 -10.56 -5.38 8.23
CA THR A 115 -9.67 -5.09 7.11
C THR A 115 -8.43 -4.39 7.62
N VAL A 116 -7.26 -4.82 7.17
CA VAL A 116 -6.00 -4.17 7.50
C VAL A 116 -5.30 -3.82 6.19
N GLU A 117 -5.25 -2.53 5.89
CA GLU A 117 -4.50 -2.00 4.75
C GLU A 117 -3.00 -2.01 5.08
N ILE A 118 -2.21 -2.56 4.17
CA ILE A 118 -0.76 -2.62 4.27
C ILE A 118 -0.20 -1.48 3.42
N THR A 119 0.40 -0.50 4.08
CA THR A 119 1.01 0.64 3.41
C THR A 119 2.45 0.33 3.05
N ASP A 120 2.78 0.68 1.82
CA ASP A 120 4.12 0.57 1.24
C ASP A 120 5.13 1.44 2.00
N ILE A 121 6.32 0.89 2.22
CA ILE A 121 7.50 1.66 2.65
C ILE A 121 8.58 1.60 1.58
N ASN A 122 9.47 2.57 1.58
CA ASN A 122 10.61 2.60 0.65
C ASN A 122 11.75 1.71 1.17
N ASP A 123 11.63 0.40 0.99
CA ASP A 123 12.65 -0.58 1.36
C ASP A 123 13.31 -1.26 0.15
N HIS A 124 12.82 -1.02 -1.07
CA HIS A 124 13.52 -1.35 -2.30
C HIS A 124 14.25 -0.14 -2.87
N SER A 125 15.13 -0.39 -3.84
CA SER A 125 15.85 0.67 -4.53
C SER A 125 15.88 0.36 -6.01
N PRO A 126 15.71 1.38 -6.88
CA PRO A 126 15.74 1.20 -8.31
C PRO A 126 17.05 0.52 -8.75
N SER A 127 16.91 -0.55 -9.54
CA SER A 127 18.02 -1.34 -10.02
C SER A 127 17.98 -1.47 -11.55
N PHE A 128 19.13 -1.40 -12.19
CA PHE A 128 19.27 -1.65 -13.63
C PHE A 128 19.64 -3.11 -13.86
N GLU A 129 19.10 -3.71 -14.93
CA GLU A 129 19.45 -5.08 -15.33
C GLU A 129 20.95 -5.19 -15.66
N LYS A 130 21.50 -4.17 -16.33
CA LYS A 130 22.93 -4.05 -16.64
C LYS A 130 23.56 -2.87 -15.93
N SER A 131 24.74 -3.09 -15.37
CA SER A 131 25.54 -2.04 -14.72
C SER A 131 26.32 -1.16 -15.70
N GLU A 132 26.53 -1.61 -16.94
CA GLU A 132 27.21 -0.87 -17.99
C GLU A 132 26.57 -1.14 -19.35
N ILE A 133 26.37 -0.08 -20.14
CA ILE A 133 25.88 -0.15 -21.52
C ILE A 133 26.85 0.62 -22.41
N LYS A 134 27.25 0.01 -23.53
CA LYS A 134 28.20 0.61 -24.49
C LYS A 134 27.46 1.00 -25.77
N PHE A 135 27.57 2.28 -26.12
CA PHE A 135 27.07 2.80 -27.39
C PHE A 135 28.26 3.10 -28.32
N ILE A 136 28.15 2.66 -29.58
CA ILE A 136 29.06 3.07 -30.66
C ILE A 136 28.31 4.09 -31.50
N ILE A 137 28.71 5.36 -31.38
CA ILE A 137 28.02 6.49 -32.02
C ILE A 137 28.96 7.11 -33.04
N SER A 138 28.48 7.30 -34.27
CA SER A 138 29.22 8.01 -35.31
C SER A 138 29.35 9.49 -34.93
N GLU A 139 30.53 10.10 -35.15
CA GLU A 139 30.70 11.54 -34.96
C GLU A 139 29.79 12.38 -35.88
N SER A 140 29.43 11.80 -37.04
CA SER A 140 28.48 12.36 -38.00
C SER A 140 27.01 12.21 -37.56
N ALA A 141 26.74 11.73 -36.35
CA ALA A 141 25.39 11.64 -35.81
C ALA A 141 24.76 13.04 -35.72
N ASN A 142 23.55 13.17 -36.26
CA ASN A 142 22.82 14.43 -36.23
C ASN A 142 22.46 14.80 -34.80
N VAL A 143 22.56 16.10 -34.47
CA VAL A 143 21.95 16.65 -33.26
C VAL A 143 20.45 16.33 -33.28
N GLY A 144 19.94 15.83 -32.16
CA GLY A 144 18.59 15.28 -32.04
C GLY A 144 18.51 13.76 -32.19
N ALA A 145 19.60 13.08 -32.56
CA ALA A 145 19.67 11.62 -32.53
C ALA A 145 19.38 11.09 -31.12
N LYS A 146 18.59 10.01 -31.06
CA LYS A 146 18.10 9.40 -29.82
C LYS A 146 18.72 8.02 -29.64
N PHE A 147 19.00 7.67 -28.40
CA PHE A 147 19.51 6.36 -28.01
C PHE A 147 18.74 5.89 -26.78
N ASP A 148 18.13 4.71 -26.89
CA ASP A 148 17.32 4.14 -25.82
C ASP A 148 18.23 3.67 -24.67
N LEU A 149 17.83 4.00 -23.45
CA LEU A 149 18.48 3.56 -22.23
C LEU A 149 17.59 2.54 -21.52
N GLU A 150 18.22 1.58 -20.85
CA GLU A 150 17.48 0.61 -20.05
C GLU A 150 16.83 1.29 -18.85
N ARG A 151 15.58 0.93 -18.59
CA ARG A 151 14.82 1.41 -17.44
C ARG A 151 15.26 0.64 -16.19
N ALA A 152 15.46 1.36 -15.09
CA ALA A 152 15.55 0.75 -13.76
C ALA A 152 14.20 0.15 -13.32
N ALA A 153 14.25 -1.02 -12.70
CA ALA A 153 13.12 -1.67 -12.04
C ALA A 153 13.12 -1.35 -10.55
N ASP A 154 11.93 -1.17 -9.99
CA ASP A 154 11.69 -0.89 -8.57
C ASP A 154 10.40 -1.60 -8.19
N LEU A 155 10.37 -2.27 -7.03
CA LEU A 155 9.26 -3.11 -6.60
C LEU A 155 8.25 -2.36 -5.74
N ASP A 156 8.68 -1.26 -5.12
CA ASP A 156 7.83 -0.38 -4.33
C ASP A 156 6.76 0.27 -5.22
N VAL A 157 5.66 0.71 -4.62
CA VAL A 157 4.56 1.36 -5.35
C VAL A 157 4.35 2.82 -4.95
N GLY A 158 3.48 3.50 -5.69
CA GLY A 158 3.09 4.88 -5.37
C GLY A 158 4.29 5.83 -5.41
N THR A 159 4.47 6.60 -4.34
CA THR A 159 5.54 7.60 -4.23
C THR A 159 6.91 7.00 -3.95
N ASN A 160 6.96 5.80 -3.37
CA ASN A 160 8.22 5.12 -3.05
C ASN A 160 8.81 4.43 -4.29
N SER A 161 7.96 4.11 -5.28
CA SER A 161 8.43 3.64 -6.58
C SER A 161 9.35 4.66 -7.29
N LEU A 162 10.14 4.17 -8.24
CA LEU A 162 10.93 4.95 -9.20
C LEU A 162 10.19 6.20 -9.75
N GLN A 163 10.69 7.39 -9.37
CA GLN A 163 10.11 8.67 -9.81
C GLN A 163 10.88 9.32 -10.93
N SER A 164 12.22 9.29 -10.87
CA SER A 164 13.06 10.15 -11.71
C SER A 164 14.36 9.50 -12.15
N TYR A 165 14.94 10.11 -13.19
CA TYR A 165 16.25 9.74 -13.73
C TYR A 165 17.11 10.98 -13.95
N VAL A 166 18.42 10.81 -13.78
CA VAL A 166 19.43 11.85 -14.01
C VAL A 166 20.58 11.28 -14.81
N LEU A 167 20.99 11.97 -15.88
CA LEU A 167 22.16 11.61 -16.69
C LEU A 167 23.26 12.65 -16.51
N LYS A 168 24.47 12.21 -16.15
CA LYS A 168 25.65 13.09 -15.98
C LYS A 168 26.89 12.48 -16.64
N PRO A 169 27.80 13.30 -17.20
CA PRO A 169 27.63 14.73 -17.50
C PRO A 169 26.59 14.97 -18.60
N SER A 170 25.92 16.12 -18.58
CA SER A 170 24.85 16.48 -19.53
C SER A 170 25.30 17.43 -20.66
N ASP A 171 26.62 17.48 -20.94
CA ASP A 171 27.20 18.47 -21.86
C ASP A 171 26.81 18.25 -23.33
N HIS A 172 26.75 16.98 -23.75
CA HIS A 172 26.48 16.56 -25.14
C HIS A 172 25.18 15.78 -25.25
N PHE A 173 24.75 15.13 -24.16
CA PHE A 173 23.54 14.34 -24.11
C PHE A 173 22.58 14.91 -23.07
N LEU A 174 21.31 15.02 -23.44
CA LEU A 174 20.21 15.29 -22.51
C LEU A 174 19.36 14.05 -22.35
N LEU A 175 18.88 13.82 -21.13
CA LEU A 175 17.91 12.78 -20.86
C LEU A 175 16.50 13.26 -21.24
N LYS A 176 15.74 12.41 -21.94
CA LYS A 176 14.30 12.61 -22.16
C LYS A 176 13.54 11.40 -21.64
N LEU A 177 12.47 11.68 -20.92
CA LEU A 177 11.51 10.70 -20.45
C LEU A 177 10.24 10.82 -21.29
N HIS A 178 9.76 9.71 -21.83
CA HIS A 178 8.50 9.67 -22.56
C HIS A 178 7.57 8.66 -21.91
N ASN A 179 6.36 9.09 -21.55
CA ASN A 179 5.33 8.18 -21.07
C ASN A 179 4.74 7.43 -22.27
N GLN A 180 4.79 6.10 -22.23
CA GLN A 180 4.11 5.25 -23.18
C GLN A 180 2.63 5.08 -22.79
N ALA A 181 1.82 4.65 -23.76
CA ALA A 181 0.37 4.49 -23.59
C ALA A 181 -0.01 3.37 -22.60
N ASP A 182 0.89 2.43 -22.35
CA ASP A 182 0.77 1.36 -21.35
C ASP A 182 1.16 1.82 -19.93
N GLY A 183 1.51 3.10 -19.74
CA GLY A 183 1.94 3.67 -18.47
C GLY A 183 3.43 3.50 -18.18
N THR A 184 4.19 2.80 -19.03
CA THR A 184 5.64 2.67 -18.86
C THR A 184 6.36 3.95 -19.28
N LYS A 185 7.57 4.17 -18.75
CA LYS A 185 8.40 5.34 -19.09
C LYS A 185 9.59 4.87 -19.92
N ASN A 186 9.69 5.37 -21.16
CA ASN A 186 10.91 5.24 -21.95
C ASN A 186 11.93 6.27 -21.49
N VAL A 187 13.17 5.81 -21.37
CA VAL A 187 14.32 6.64 -20.99
C VAL A 187 15.22 6.74 -22.22
N GLU A 188 15.37 7.94 -22.78
CA GLU A 188 16.19 8.18 -23.98
C GLU A 188 17.30 9.16 -23.63
N MET A 189 18.53 8.92 -24.11
CA MET A 189 19.51 9.99 -24.25
C MET A 189 19.44 10.60 -25.65
N VAL A 190 19.49 11.93 -25.72
CA VAL A 190 19.38 12.69 -26.96
C VAL A 190 20.62 13.54 -27.14
N LEU A 191 21.28 13.39 -28.29
CA LEU A 191 22.45 14.18 -28.66
C LEU A 191 22.05 15.66 -28.87
N GLN A 192 22.66 16.58 -28.13
CA GLN A 192 22.40 18.01 -28.17
C GLN A 192 23.51 18.83 -28.82
N LYS A 193 24.73 18.31 -28.84
CA LYS A 193 25.89 18.95 -29.45
C LYS A 193 26.59 17.97 -30.38
N PRO A 194 27.18 18.44 -31.49
CA PRO A 194 27.96 17.59 -32.38
C PRO A 194 29.08 16.87 -31.62
N LEU A 195 29.37 15.65 -32.04
CA LEU A 195 30.49 14.86 -31.53
C LEU A 195 31.73 15.14 -32.38
N ASP A 196 32.89 14.98 -31.77
CA ASP A 196 34.19 15.21 -32.40
C ASP A 196 35.16 14.20 -31.79
N ARG A 197 35.46 13.13 -32.54
CA ARG A 197 36.27 12.01 -32.05
C ARG A 197 37.70 12.48 -31.75
N GLU A 198 38.25 13.37 -32.57
CA GLU A 198 39.60 13.92 -32.38
C GLU A 198 39.73 14.73 -31.08
N LYS A 199 38.64 15.36 -30.62
CA LYS A 199 38.61 16.02 -29.30
C LYS A 199 38.38 15.04 -28.15
N LYS A 200 37.44 14.11 -28.31
CA LYS A 200 37.06 13.16 -27.26
C LYS A 200 36.50 11.87 -27.85
N GLU A 201 37.34 10.84 -27.92
CA GLU A 201 36.98 9.52 -28.45
C GLU A 201 36.02 8.74 -27.52
N LEU A 202 36.20 8.87 -26.19
CA LEU A 202 35.41 8.12 -25.21
C LEU A 202 34.71 9.04 -24.21
N MET A 203 33.42 8.78 -24.00
CA MET A 203 32.57 9.51 -23.05
C MET A 203 31.95 8.53 -22.06
N SER A 204 32.25 8.72 -20.77
CA SER A 204 31.59 8.01 -19.68
C SER A 204 30.44 8.85 -19.15
N LEU A 205 29.25 8.27 -19.14
CA LEU A 205 28.02 8.85 -18.62
C LEU A 205 27.52 7.96 -17.49
N VAL A 206 26.89 8.57 -16.48
CA VAL A 206 26.25 7.92 -15.34
C VAL A 206 24.77 8.24 -15.39
N LEU A 207 23.96 7.20 -15.54
CA LEU A 207 22.51 7.27 -15.38
C LEU A 207 22.18 6.87 -13.93
N THR A 208 21.47 7.73 -13.23
CA THR A 208 21.00 7.49 -11.85
C THR A 208 19.49 7.47 -11.83
N ALA A 209 18.91 6.46 -11.21
CA ALA A 209 17.49 6.35 -10.93
C ALA A 209 17.22 6.73 -9.47
N ALA A 210 16.10 7.40 -9.19
CA ALA A 210 15.73 7.81 -7.84
C ALA A 210 14.24 7.69 -7.57
N VAL A 211 13.94 7.28 -6.34
CA VAL A 211 12.62 7.26 -5.69
C VAL A 211 12.22 8.65 -5.21
N GLY A 212 10.94 8.81 -4.83
CA GLY A 212 10.34 10.09 -4.42
C GLY A 212 10.69 10.54 -3.01
#